data_AF-A0A2M7PPK6-F1
#
_entry.id   AF-A0A2M7PPK6-F1
#
_cell.length_a   1.000
_cell.length_b   1.000
_cell.length_c   1.000
_cell.angle_alpha   90.00
_cell.angle_beta   90.00
_cell.angle_gamma   90.00
#
_symmetry.space_group_name_H-M   'P 1'
#
loop_
_entity.id
_entity.type
_entity.pdbx_description
1 polymer ?
#
loop_
_entity_poly.entity_id
_entity_poly.type
_entity_poly.pdbx_seq_one_letter_code
_entity_poly.pdbx_strand_id
1 'polypeptide(L)'
;MFLVVNFYLVLEKDVYWLFLLPLVLIVLYYYLTSLDNIILLITFLTPFAVNILDMDVGLGVSLPTEPLMLGVLLLFLANLIFENRYDRNISKHPISYIIYAQLFWMFFTMLA
;
A
#
# COMPACT_ATOMS: atom_id res chain seq x y z
N MET A 1 13.80 -3.67 26.88
CA MET A 1 13.94 -4.94 26.11
C MET A 1 14.12 -4.68 24.61
N PHE A 2 13.19 -4.01 23.92
CA PHE A 2 13.30 -3.72 22.47
C PHE A 2 14.64 -3.08 22.04
N LEU A 3 15.09 -2.03 22.73
CA LEU A 3 16.36 -1.37 22.40
C LEU A 3 17.58 -2.29 22.53
N VAL A 4 17.59 -3.15 23.54
CA VAL A 4 18.69 -4.11 23.76
C VAL A 4 18.77 -5.13 22.61
N VAL A 5 17.62 -5.61 22.14
CA VAL A 5 17.54 -6.54 21.00
C VAL A 5 18.01 -5.86 19.70
N ASN A 6 17.64 -4.58 19.49
CA ASN A 6 18.12 -3.83 18.33
C ASN A 6 19.63 -3.65 18.36
N PHE A 7 20.21 -3.23 19.49
CA PHE A 7 21.66 -3.06 19.60
C PHE A 7 22.42 -4.36 19.37
N TYR A 8 21.92 -5.49 19.88
CA TYR A 8 22.50 -6.80 19.62
C TYR A 8 22.46 -7.18 18.13
N LEU A 9 21.32 -6.97 17.46
CA LEU A 9 21.16 -7.26 16.03
C LEU A 9 22.03 -6.39 15.11
N VAL A 10 22.23 -5.12 15.48
CA VAL A 10 23.14 -4.24 14.76
C VAL A 10 24.57 -4.70 14.92
N LEU A 11 25.01 -5.01 16.15
CA LEU A 11 26.40 -5.34 16.43
C LEU A 11 26.85 -6.69 15.89
N GLU A 12 25.97 -7.71 15.89
CA GLU A 12 26.34 -9.05 15.41
C GLU A 12 25.95 -9.35 13.97
N LYS A 13 24.90 -8.69 13.45
CA LYS A 13 24.29 -9.08 12.17
C LYS A 13 24.12 -7.94 11.17
N ASP A 14 24.52 -6.71 11.52
CA ASP A 14 24.32 -5.50 10.69
C ASP A 14 22.86 -5.32 10.22
N VAL A 15 21.89 -5.77 11.02
CA VAL A 15 20.47 -5.67 10.68
C VAL A 15 19.87 -4.41 11.30
N TYR A 16 19.53 -3.43 10.46
CA TYR A 16 18.94 -2.15 10.89
C TYR A 16 17.40 -2.10 10.77
N TRP A 17 16.78 -3.07 10.09
CA TRP A 17 15.34 -3.02 9.78
C TRP A 17 14.43 -3.12 11.00
N LEU A 18 14.92 -3.69 12.12
CA LEU A 18 14.11 -3.81 13.33
C LEU A 18 13.75 -2.45 13.95
N PHE A 19 14.52 -1.38 13.66
CA PHE A 19 14.18 -0.02 14.09
C PHE A 19 12.89 0.51 13.44
N LEU A 20 12.52 -0.01 12.26
CA LEU A 20 11.27 0.36 11.57
C LEU A 20 10.04 -0.34 12.18
N LEU A 21 10.22 -1.39 12.99
CA LEU A 21 9.13 -2.15 13.58
C LEU A 21 8.07 -1.28 14.29
N PRO A 22 8.41 -0.34 15.20
CA PRO A 22 7.42 0.53 15.82
C PRO A 22 6.64 1.37 14.80
N LEU A 23 7.33 1.88 13.76
CA LEU A 23 6.69 2.66 12.70
C LEU A 23 5.69 1.79 11.91
N VAL A 24 6.09 0.58 11.53
CA VAL A 24 5.24 -0.37 10.81
C VAL A 24 4.00 -0.74 11.63
N LEU A 25 4.15 -0.95 12.95
CA LEU A 25 3.03 -1.25 13.83
C LEU A 25 2.04 -0.09 13.93
N ILE A 26 2.52 1.15 14.01
CA ILE A 26 1.66 2.34 14.02
C ILE A 26 0.87 2.44 12.72
N VAL A 27 1.53 2.23 11.58
CA VAL A 27 0.87 2.23 10.26
C VAL A 27 -0.18 1.12 10.18
N LEU A 28 0.15 -0.11 10.58
CA LEU A 28 -0.81 -1.22 10.63
C LEU A 28 -2.01 -0.95 11.55
N TYR A 29 -1.78 -0.31 12.70
CA TYR A 29 -2.87 0.10 13.59
C TYR A 29 -3.82 1.09 12.92
N TYR A 30 -3.29 2.07 12.18
CA TYR A 30 -4.11 3.03 11.44
C TYR A 30 -4.87 2.37 10.29
N TYR A 31 -4.29 1.39 9.60
CA TYR A 31 -5.03 0.62 8.59
C TYR A 31 -6.31 -0.02 9.12
N LEU A 32 -6.30 -0.50 10.37
CA LEU A 32 -7.46 -1.14 10.99
C LEU A 32 -8.43 -0.14 11.63
N THR A 33 -7.93 1.02 12.08
CA THR A 33 -8.72 1.98 12.86
C THR A 33 -9.27 3.13 12.00
N SER A 34 -8.49 3.63 11.04
CA SER A 34 -8.84 4.77 10.21
C SER A 34 -8.04 4.79 8.90
N LEU A 35 -8.72 4.39 7.83
CA LEU A 35 -8.15 4.34 6.48
C LEU A 35 -7.92 5.75 5.92
N ASP A 36 -8.73 6.74 6.31
CA ASP A 36 -8.57 8.15 5.91
C ASP A 36 -7.20 8.72 6.32
N ASN A 37 -6.74 8.41 7.53
CA ASN A 37 -5.43 8.84 8.02
C ASN A 37 -4.29 8.21 7.21
N ILE A 38 -4.44 6.97 6.76
CA ILE A 38 -3.48 6.32 5.87
C ILE A 38 -3.45 7.00 4.51
N ILE A 39 -4.61 7.33 3.92
CA ILE A 39 -4.66 8.04 2.63
C ILE A 39 -3.98 9.41 2.72
N LEU A 40 -4.19 10.14 3.82
CA LEU A 40 -3.52 11.42 4.06
C LEU A 40 -2.00 11.24 4.21
N LEU A 41 -1.56 10.21 4.94
CA LEU A 41 -0.14 9.87 5.06
C LEU A 41 0.48 9.54 3.70
N ILE A 42 -0.18 8.73 2.88
CA ILE A 42 0.28 8.39 1.53
C ILE A 42 0.39 9.65 0.67
N THR A 43 -0.63 10.52 0.71
CA THR A 43 -0.64 11.77 -0.04
C THR A 43 0.52 12.68 0.37
N PHE A 44 0.80 12.76 1.68
CA PHE A 44 1.95 13.49 2.21
C PHE A 44 3.30 12.87 1.80
N LEU A 45 3.39 11.54 1.69
CA LEU A 45 4.59 10.81 1.27
C LEU A 45 4.80 10.82 -0.25
N THR A 46 3.76 11.09 -1.05
CA THR A 46 3.79 11.15 -2.52
C THR A 46 4.87 12.06 -3.10
N PRO A 47 5.07 13.32 -2.62
CA PRO A 47 6.18 14.15 -3.12
C PRO A 47 7.57 13.59 -2.77
N PHE A 48 7.67 12.66 -1.82
CA PHE A 48 8.92 12.01 -1.41
C PHE A 48 9.08 10.61 -2.03
N ALA A 49 8.15 10.18 -2.89
CA ALA A 49 8.19 8.87 -3.50
C ALA A 49 9.40 8.77 -4.45
N VAL A 50 10.25 7.78 -4.20
CA VAL A 50 11.41 7.49 -5.05
C VAL A 50 11.07 6.27 -5.87
N ASN A 51 11.12 6.41 -7.20
CA ASN A 51 10.92 5.30 -8.11
C ASN A 51 12.18 4.42 -8.14
N ILE A 52 12.02 3.15 -7.79
CA ILE A 52 13.09 2.16 -7.86
C ILE A 52 12.95 1.42 -9.19
N LEU A 53 13.87 1.68 -10.10
CA LEU A 53 13.88 1.10 -11.45
C LEU A 53 14.67 -0.21 -11.51
N ASP A 54 15.65 -0.38 -10.62
CA ASP A 54 16.61 -1.50 -10.61
C ASP A 54 16.21 -2.61 -9.64
N MET A 55 14.94 -2.96 -9.56
CA MET A 55 14.58 -4.27 -8.99
C MET A 55 14.87 -5.33 -10.06
N ASP A 56 15.63 -6.38 -9.72
CA ASP A 56 15.95 -7.53 -10.61
C ASP A 56 14.71 -8.16 -11.29
N VAL A 57 13.51 -7.83 -10.79
CA VAL A 57 12.20 -8.28 -11.27
C VAL A 57 11.59 -7.36 -12.36
N GLY A 58 12.27 -6.27 -12.76
CA GLY A 58 11.75 -5.29 -13.74
C GLY A 58 10.51 -4.52 -13.25
N LEU A 59 10.18 -4.63 -11.97
CA LEU A 59 9.04 -3.94 -11.35
C LEU A 59 9.49 -2.55 -10.91
N GLY A 60 9.18 -1.54 -11.72
CA GLY A 60 9.31 -0.14 -11.33
C GLY A 60 8.29 0.20 -10.26
N VAL A 61 8.73 0.29 -8.99
CA VAL A 61 7.85 0.58 -7.84
C VAL A 61 8.36 1.83 -7.14
N SER A 62 7.46 2.77 -6.84
CA SER A 62 7.84 3.93 -6.02
C SER A 62 7.69 3.62 -4.52
N LEU A 63 8.80 3.70 -3.81
CA LEU A 63 8.82 3.53 -2.36
C LEU A 63 8.66 4.90 -1.67
N PRO A 64 7.93 4.99 -0.53
CA PRO A 64 7.16 3.94 0.16
C PRO A 64 5.67 3.89 -0.25
N THR A 65 5.26 4.71 -1.21
CA THR A 65 3.85 5.00 -1.51
C THR A 65 3.10 3.86 -2.15
N GLU A 66 3.69 3.16 -3.12
CA GLU A 66 3.03 2.04 -3.80
C GLU A 66 2.74 0.88 -2.84
N PRO A 67 3.69 0.42 -1.99
CA PRO A 67 3.40 -0.61 -0.99
C PRO A 67 2.24 -0.22 -0.05
N LEU A 68 2.17 1.04 0.38
CA LEU A 68 1.07 1.53 1.22
C LEU A 68 -0.27 1.55 0.45
N MET A 69 -0.28 2.05 -0.78
CA MET A 69 -1.49 2.02 -1.64
C MET A 69 -1.97 0.60 -1.90
N LEU A 70 -1.06 -0.36 -2.09
CA LEU A 70 -1.41 -1.78 -2.20
C LEU A 70 -2.07 -2.31 -0.91
N GLY A 71 -1.59 -1.90 0.26
CA GLY A 71 -2.25 -2.22 1.54
C GLY A 71 -3.69 -1.71 1.61
N VAL A 72 -3.93 -0.47 1.15
CA VAL A 72 -5.27 0.12 1.07
C VAL A 72 -6.16 -0.69 0.13
N LEU A 73 -5.63 -1.02 -1.06
CA LEU A 73 -6.34 -1.82 -2.05
C LEU A 73 -6.76 -3.19 -1.50
N LEU A 74 -5.85 -3.91 -0.82
CA LEU A 74 -6.12 -5.22 -0.25
C LEU A 74 -7.21 -5.17 0.82
N LEU A 75 -7.17 -4.18 1.71
CA LEU A 75 -8.21 -3.98 2.72
C LEU A 75 -9.55 -3.60 2.10
N PHE A 76 -9.53 -2.75 1.07
CA PHE A 76 -10.74 -2.41 0.32
C PHE A 76 -11.37 -3.65 -0.33
N LEU A 77 -10.56 -4.51 -0.96
CA LEU A 77 -11.03 -5.77 -1.54
C LEU A 77 -11.56 -6.72 -0.47
N ALA A 78 -10.90 -6.83 0.68
CA ALA A 78 -11.38 -7.62 1.80
C ALA A 78 -12.76 -7.11 2.27
N ASN A 79 -12.90 -5.81 2.50
CA ASN A 79 -14.17 -5.20 2.92
C ASN A 79 -15.28 -5.42 1.87
N LEU A 80 -14.94 -5.34 0.58
CA LEU A 80 -15.88 -5.61 -0.51
C LEU A 80 -16.44 -7.04 -0.45
N ILE A 81 -15.59 -8.02 -0.14
CA ILE A 81 -15.96 -9.45 -0.04
C ILE A 81 -16.76 -9.73 1.26
N PHE A 82 -16.31 -9.20 2.40
CA PHE A 82 -16.86 -9.57 3.71
C PHE A 82 -18.09 -8.76 4.13
N GLU A 83 -18.10 -7.45 3.91
CA GLU A 83 -19.16 -6.61 4.48
C GLU A 83 -20.35 -6.43 3.52
N ASN A 84 -20.18 -6.64 2.21
CA ASN A 84 -21.20 -6.51 1.14
C ASN A 84 -22.10 -5.24 1.25
N ARG A 85 -21.70 -4.25 2.05
CA ARG A 85 -22.34 -2.93 2.19
C ARG A 85 -21.68 -1.91 1.29
N TYR A 86 -21.08 -2.37 0.19
CA TYR A 86 -20.59 -1.47 -0.83
C TYR A 86 -21.78 -0.72 -1.42
N ASP A 87 -21.76 0.61 -1.30
CA ASP A 87 -22.82 1.44 -1.83
C ASP A 87 -22.83 1.30 -3.37
N ARG A 88 -23.85 0.62 -3.88
CA ARG A 88 -24.04 0.39 -5.33
C ARG A 88 -24.13 1.70 -6.11
N ASN A 89 -24.41 2.83 -5.45
CA ASN A 89 -24.36 4.14 -6.09
C ASN A 89 -22.95 4.51 -6.55
N ILE A 90 -21.90 4.08 -5.85
CA ILE A 90 -20.50 4.37 -6.20
C ILE A 90 -20.11 3.59 -7.47
N SER A 91 -20.49 2.32 -7.60
CA SER A 91 -20.20 1.53 -8.82
C SER A 91 -20.94 2.07 -10.05
N LYS A 92 -22.09 2.74 -9.87
CA LYS A 92 -22.86 3.36 -10.94
C LYS A 92 -22.44 4.81 -11.23
N HIS A 93 -21.41 5.32 -10.56
CA HIS A 93 -20.92 6.67 -10.81
C HIS A 93 -20.31 6.75 -12.23
N PRO A 94 -20.49 7.86 -12.97
CA PRO A 94 -19.90 8.02 -14.31
C PRO A 94 -18.39 7.73 -14.37
N ILE A 95 -17.67 8.09 -13.32
CA ILE A 95 -16.23 7.84 -13.20
C ILE A 95 -15.92 6.34 -13.10
N SER A 96 -16.76 5.56 -12.41
CA SER A 96 -16.59 4.11 -12.29
C SER A 96 -16.68 3.42 -13.64
N TYR A 97 -17.59 3.85 -14.52
CA TYR A 97 -17.67 3.34 -15.89
C TYR A 97 -16.39 3.60 -16.70
N ILE A 98 -15.78 4.78 -16.54
CA ILE A 98 -14.51 5.11 -17.21
C ILE A 98 -13.39 4.19 -16.69
N ILE A 99 -13.32 3.98 -15.38
CA ILE A 99 -12.34 3.08 -14.77
C ILE A 99 -12.54 1.64 -15.28
N TYR A 100 -13.77 1.14 -15.35
CA TYR A 100 -14.06 -0.18 -15.89
C TYR A 100 -13.64 -0.32 -17.36
N ALA A 101 -13.90 0.70 -18.18
CA ALA A 101 -13.46 0.71 -19.57
C ALA A 101 -11.92 0.69 -19.70
N GLN A 102 -11.22 1.45 -18.86
CA GLN A 102 -9.76 1.48 -18.84
C GLN A 102 -9.17 0.14 -18.41
N LEU A 103 -9.71 -0.48 -17.35
CA LEU A 103 -9.28 -1.80 -16.88
C LEU A 103 -9.53 -2.88 -17.95
N PHE A 104 -10.68 -2.81 -18.60
CA PHE A 104 -11.01 -3.70 -19.71
C PHE A 104 -10.02 -3.53 -20.87
N TRP A 105 -9.72 -2.29 -21.25
CA TRP A 105 -8.73 -2.01 -22.29
C TRP A 105 -7.34 -2.54 -21.93
N MET A 106 -6.86 -2.27 -20.71
CA MET A 106 -5.57 -2.76 -20.23
C MET A 106 -5.48 -4.29 -20.28
N PHE A 107 -6.57 -4.98 -19.92
CA PHE A 107 -6.64 -6.45 -19.99
C PHE A 107 -6.47 -6.96 -21.43
N PHE A 108 -7.09 -6.31 -22.41
CA PHE A 108 -6.89 -6.67 -23.83
C PHE A 108 -5.46 -6.40 -24.28
N THR A 109 -4.88 -5.26 -23.93
CA THR A 109 -3.49 -4.93 -24.32
C THR A 109 -2.44 -5.80 -23.65
N MET A 110 -2.76 -6.40 -22.49
CA MET A 110 -1.88 -7.36 -21.83
C MET A 110 -1.88 -8.72 -22.55
N LEU A 111 -3.00 -9.10 -23.16
CA LEU A 111 -3.14 -10.38 -23.87
C LEU A 111 -2.64 -10.34 -25.32
N ALA A 112 -2.59 -9.15 -25.92
CA ALA A 112 -2.12 -8.91 -27.29
C ALA A 112 -0.59 -8.80 -27.34
#